data_AF-L0DK33-F1
#
_entry.id   AF-L0DK33-F1
#
_cell.length_a   1.000
_cell.length_b   1.000
_cell.length_c   1.000
_cell.angle_alpha   90.00
_cell.angle_beta   90.00
_cell.angle_gamma   90.00
#
_symmetry.space_group_name_H-M   'P 1'
#
loop_
_entity.id
_entity.type
_entity.pdbx_description
1 polymer ?
#
loop_
_entity_poly.entity_id
_entity_poly.type
_entity_poly.pdbx_seq_one_letter_code
_entity_poly.pdbx_strand_id
1 'polypeptide(L)'
;MSDPSTVPMAATNNPPADPPSSMERKIHDHTEGIQLDVGGEEGVDRRLAEIEMEGEEVAAGWKPAPHQPLSPEVRFLHISRTIHQLITDRNRSVGIFLAVASLSFAASTALLNARPDVVPIIPLKTLQYWCLPVTFGTLAVIGVFMGLILVRTRIGLIYEVSKMNALLGLPSERVKRVNPFSIFFLMYLMVCLCGAAAGGLAVGMLMVNRVQVATPPTAEGELAAIGDPAATQSRAPLLAGAAVGVVYTAAFLAIYFSMVLNATSEEKLVKARS
;
A
#
# COMPACT_ATOMS: atom_id res chain seq x y z
N MET A 1 -61.70 79.98 29.69
CA MET A 1 -60.45 79.54 29.02
C MET A 1 -60.68 78.12 28.53
N SER A 2 -60.94 78.01 27.22
CA SER A 2 -60.58 76.97 26.25
C SER A 2 -60.88 75.47 26.51
N ASP A 3 -61.52 74.90 25.48
CA ASP A 3 -62.06 73.55 25.24
C ASP A 3 -61.13 72.32 25.36
N PRO A 4 -61.72 71.09 25.40
CA PRO A 4 -61.05 69.79 25.46
C PRO A 4 -60.80 69.17 24.06
N SER A 5 -59.79 68.31 23.90
CA SER A 5 -59.64 67.37 22.75
C SER A 5 -58.56 66.33 23.06
N THR A 6 -58.95 65.09 23.38
CA THR A 6 -59.09 63.91 22.49
C THR A 6 -57.78 63.25 22.07
N VAL A 7 -57.54 62.09 22.69
CA VAL A 7 -56.62 61.02 22.26
C VAL A 7 -57.19 60.36 21.00
N PRO A 8 -56.41 60.12 19.93
CA PRO A 8 -56.86 59.25 18.85
C PRO A 8 -56.42 57.80 19.09
N MET A 9 -57.39 56.88 19.06
CA MET A 9 -57.19 55.49 18.64
C MET A 9 -57.35 55.41 17.11
N ALA A 10 -56.44 54.71 16.44
CA ALA A 10 -56.72 54.07 15.16
C ALA A 10 -55.96 52.74 15.09
N ALA A 11 -56.71 51.65 14.96
CA ALA A 11 -56.21 50.31 14.68
C ALA A 11 -55.99 50.16 13.17
N THR A 12 -54.88 49.54 12.76
CA THR A 12 -54.78 48.87 11.46
C THR A 12 -53.88 47.63 11.54
N ASN A 13 -54.47 46.52 11.12
CA ASN A 13 -53.88 45.20 10.88
C ASN A 13 -52.64 45.27 10.00
N ASN A 14 -51.58 44.57 10.38
CA ASN A 14 -50.62 44.00 9.43
C ASN A 14 -50.38 42.52 9.79
N PRO A 15 -50.49 41.58 8.82
CA PRO A 15 -50.40 40.14 9.05
C PRO A 15 -48.97 39.68 9.40
N PRO A 16 -48.82 38.47 10.00
CA PRO A 16 -47.52 37.91 10.37
C PRO A 16 -46.66 37.65 9.13
N ALA A 17 -45.36 37.92 9.28
CA ALA A 17 -44.34 37.72 8.26
C ALA A 17 -44.32 36.28 7.73
N ASP A 18 -44.33 36.15 6.41
CA ASP A 18 -44.24 34.88 5.68
C ASP A 18 -42.91 34.14 6.01
N PRO A 19 -42.91 32.80 6.08
CA PRO A 19 -41.70 32.00 6.19
C PRO A 19 -40.87 32.06 4.89
N PRO A 20 -39.52 32.01 4.96
CA PRO A 20 -38.67 32.12 3.79
C PRO A 20 -38.93 30.98 2.80
N SER A 21 -39.26 31.36 1.57
CA SER A 21 -39.51 30.47 0.45
C SER A 21 -38.25 29.70 0.05
N SER A 22 -38.45 28.41 -0.19
CA SER A 22 -37.47 27.45 -0.67
C SER A 22 -36.97 27.74 -2.09
N MET A 23 -35.71 27.37 -2.33
CA MET A 23 -35.05 27.16 -3.63
C MET A 23 -34.76 28.40 -4.48
N GLU A 24 -33.57 28.97 -4.27
CA GLU A 24 -32.80 29.58 -5.35
C GLU A 24 -31.42 28.90 -5.40
N ARG A 25 -31.39 27.74 -6.07
CA ARG A 25 -30.15 27.04 -6.42
C ARG A 25 -29.47 27.87 -7.50
N LYS A 26 -28.62 28.81 -7.07
CA LYS A 26 -27.79 29.63 -7.96
C LYS A 26 -26.82 28.70 -8.69
N ILE A 27 -27.18 28.29 -9.90
CA ILE A 27 -26.29 27.60 -10.83
C ILE A 27 -25.23 28.65 -11.19
N HIS A 28 -24.01 28.45 -10.69
CA HIS A 28 -22.85 29.22 -11.13
C HIS A 28 -22.47 28.69 -12.52
N ASP A 29 -22.54 29.56 -13.53
CA ASP A 29 -22.09 29.25 -14.88
C ASP A 29 -20.57 28.97 -14.87
N HIS A 30 -20.21 27.74 -15.25
CA HIS A 30 -18.84 27.22 -15.31
C HIS A 30 -17.96 27.86 -16.42
N THR A 31 -18.36 28.99 -16.99
CA THR A 31 -17.71 29.57 -18.18
C THR A 31 -16.73 30.69 -17.83
N GLU A 32 -16.84 31.31 -16.65
CA GLU A 32 -15.93 32.39 -16.22
C GLU A 32 -14.62 31.89 -15.58
N GLY A 33 -14.53 30.60 -15.21
CA GLY A 33 -13.36 30.03 -14.54
C GLY A 33 -12.15 29.72 -15.45
N ILE A 34 -12.33 29.67 -16.77
CA ILE A 34 -11.29 29.18 -17.71
C ILE A 34 -10.37 30.30 -18.21
N GLN A 35 -10.80 31.57 -18.17
CA GLN A 35 -10.01 32.67 -18.72
C GLN A 35 -8.96 33.25 -17.76
N LEU A 36 -8.99 32.89 -16.47
CA LEU A 36 -8.06 33.42 -15.46
C LEU A 36 -6.90 32.48 -15.11
N ASP A 37 -6.79 31.32 -15.77
CA ASP A 37 -5.94 30.21 -15.30
C ASP A 37 -4.61 30.03 -16.04
N VAL A 38 -4.33 30.83 -17.08
CA VAL A 38 -3.09 30.69 -17.87
C VAL A 38 -1.85 31.24 -17.13
N GLY A 39 -2.03 31.94 -16.01
CA GLY A 39 -0.95 32.38 -15.12
C GLY A 39 -1.08 31.87 -13.68
N GLY A 40 -2.04 30.98 -13.40
CA GLY A 40 -2.43 30.54 -12.05
C GLY A 40 -1.78 29.25 -11.58
N GLU A 41 -1.30 28.39 -12.49
CA GLU A 41 -0.78 27.06 -12.13
C GLU A 41 0.39 27.11 -11.15
N GLU A 42 1.34 28.05 -11.31
CA GLU A 42 2.46 28.22 -10.36
C GLU A 42 2.01 28.68 -8.97
N GLY A 43 0.94 29.48 -8.88
CA GLY A 43 0.36 29.93 -7.61
C GLY A 43 -0.45 28.85 -6.91
N VAL A 44 -1.12 27.99 -7.68
CA VAL A 44 -1.86 26.83 -7.16
C VAL A 44 -0.89 25.76 -6.68
N ASP A 45 0.17 25.46 -7.44
CA ASP A 45 1.20 24.49 -7.05
C ASP A 45 1.99 24.98 -5.83
N ARG A 46 2.29 26.29 -5.73
CA ARG A 46 2.91 26.88 -4.53
C ARG A 46 2.02 26.78 -3.30
N ARG A 47 0.71 27.08 -3.44
CA ARG A 47 -0.26 26.90 -2.35
C ARG A 47 -0.44 25.44 -1.96
N LEU A 48 -0.37 24.52 -2.91
CA LEU A 48 -0.38 23.08 -2.64
C LEU A 48 0.84 22.66 -1.81
N ALA A 49 2.03 23.15 -2.17
CA ALA A 49 3.26 22.88 -1.43
C ALA A 49 3.23 23.49 -0.02
N GLU A 50 2.67 24.68 0.15
CA GLU A 50 2.44 25.31 1.46
C GLU A 50 1.46 24.48 2.30
N ILE A 51 0.37 23.96 1.72
CA ILE A 51 -0.59 23.09 2.42
C ILE A 51 -0.01 21.71 2.76
N GLU A 52 0.85 21.16 1.90
CA GLU A 52 1.55 19.90 2.18
C GLU A 52 2.54 20.08 3.34
N MET A 53 3.28 21.20 3.37
CA MET A 53 4.18 21.57 4.47
C MET A 53 3.41 21.78 5.78
N GLU A 54 2.24 22.43 5.73
CA GLU A 54 1.37 22.57 6.90
C GLU A 54 0.76 21.24 7.37
N GLY A 55 0.48 20.31 6.46
CA GLY A 55 0.05 18.96 6.80
C GLY A 55 1.11 18.20 7.61
N GLU A 56 2.39 18.44 7.30
CA GLU A 56 3.53 17.93 8.05
C GLU A 56 3.67 18.63 9.42
N GLU A 57 3.40 19.94 9.49
CA GLU A 57 3.38 20.71 10.75
C GLU A 57 2.22 20.30 11.68
N VAL A 58 1.03 20.02 11.14
CA VAL A 58 -0.11 19.45 11.91
C VAL A 58 0.23 18.08 12.46
N ALA A 59 0.91 17.24 11.67
CA ALA A 59 1.40 15.94 12.12
C ALA A 59 2.48 16.08 13.22
N ALA A 60 3.27 17.16 13.19
CA ALA A 60 4.21 17.56 14.24
C ALA A 60 3.54 18.25 15.46
N GLY A 61 2.22 18.45 15.44
CA GLY A 61 1.44 19.01 16.54
C GLY A 61 1.36 20.55 16.55
N TRP A 62 1.78 21.22 15.47
CA TRP A 62 1.54 22.65 15.28
C TRP A 62 0.11 22.91 14.81
N LYS A 63 -0.46 24.06 15.22
CA LYS A 63 -1.76 24.55 14.75
C LYS A 63 -1.51 25.58 13.64
N PRO A 64 -1.73 25.25 12.36
CA PRO A 64 -1.60 26.21 11.28
C PRO A 64 -2.63 27.32 11.42
N ALA A 65 -2.30 28.49 10.87
CA ALA A 65 -3.26 29.57 10.73
C ALA A 65 -4.42 29.13 9.81
N PRO A 66 -5.66 29.62 10.04
CA PRO A 66 -6.79 29.26 9.19
C PRO A 66 -6.62 29.85 7.78
N HIS A 67 -6.30 28.99 6.82
CA HIS A 67 -6.20 29.36 5.41
C HIS A 67 -7.56 29.28 4.72
N GLN A 68 -7.76 30.13 3.71
CA GLN A 68 -8.97 30.13 2.92
C GLN A 68 -9.09 28.78 2.19
N PRO A 69 -10.23 28.06 2.30
CA PRO A 69 -10.34 26.73 1.74
C PRO A 69 -10.16 26.78 0.22
N LEU A 70 -9.22 25.98 -0.30
CA LEU A 70 -9.07 25.76 -1.74
C LEU A 70 -10.41 25.42 -2.39
N SER A 71 -10.62 25.89 -3.63
CA SER A 71 -11.82 25.58 -4.39
C SER A 71 -12.00 24.06 -4.51
N PRO A 72 -13.25 23.55 -4.50
CA PRO A 72 -13.52 22.11 -4.60
C PRO A 72 -12.90 21.46 -5.85
N GLU A 73 -12.78 22.20 -6.95
CA GLU A 73 -12.19 21.75 -8.21
C GLU A 73 -10.69 21.46 -8.10
N VAL A 74 -9.94 22.33 -7.43
CA VAL A 74 -8.49 22.14 -7.18
C VAL A 74 -8.25 20.97 -6.23
N ARG A 75 -9.09 20.82 -5.20
CA ARG A 75 -9.02 19.67 -4.27
C ARG A 75 -9.28 18.35 -5.00
N PHE A 76 -10.24 18.33 -5.92
CA PHE A 76 -10.54 17.16 -6.73
C PHE A 76 -9.37 16.77 -7.64
N LEU A 77 -8.78 17.75 -8.34
CA LEU A 77 -7.62 17.52 -9.22
C LEU A 77 -6.42 16.98 -8.45
N HIS A 78 -6.14 17.52 -7.27
CA HIS A 78 -5.06 17.04 -6.42
C HIS A 78 -5.28 15.59 -5.97
N ILE A 79 -6.46 15.27 -5.42
CA ILE A 79 -6.78 13.90 -4.97
C ILE A 79 -6.71 12.91 -6.15
N SER A 80 -7.21 13.29 -7.32
CA SER A 80 -7.13 12.48 -8.54
C SER A 80 -5.67 12.20 -8.95
N ARG A 81 -4.82 13.24 -8.95
CA ARG A 81 -3.37 13.12 -9.23
C ARG A 81 -2.69 12.17 -8.24
N THR A 82 -2.97 12.32 -6.95
CA THR A 82 -2.40 11.47 -5.89
C THR A 82 -2.85 10.02 -6.02
N ILE A 83 -4.13 9.75 -6.31
CA ILE A 83 -4.62 8.38 -6.56
C ILE A 83 -3.89 7.76 -7.76
N HIS A 84 -3.74 8.51 -8.85
CA HIS A 84 -3.05 8.02 -10.04
C HIS A 84 -1.58 7.69 -9.76
N GLN A 85 -0.87 8.57 -9.05
CA GLN A 85 0.52 8.34 -8.63
C GLN A 85 0.65 7.10 -7.74
N LEU A 86 -0.21 6.94 -6.73
CA LEU A 86 -0.21 5.78 -5.85
C LEU A 86 -0.41 4.46 -6.61
N ILE A 87 -1.28 4.44 -7.62
CA ILE A 87 -1.51 3.25 -8.45
C ILE A 87 -0.30 2.96 -9.33
N THR A 88 0.27 3.99 -9.96
CA THR A 88 1.44 3.85 -10.84
C THR A 88 2.66 3.38 -10.07
N ASP A 89 2.95 3.98 -8.91
CA ASP A 89 4.07 3.59 -8.06
C ASP A 89 3.92 2.16 -7.56
N ARG A 90 2.72 1.77 -7.12
CA ARG A 90 2.41 0.38 -6.73
C ARG A 90 2.66 -0.60 -7.88
N ASN A 91 2.16 -0.30 -9.07
CA ASN A 91 2.30 -1.18 -10.23
C ASN A 91 3.77 -1.31 -10.64
N ARG A 92 4.50 -0.19 -10.66
CA ARG A 92 5.92 -0.15 -10.95
C ARG A 92 6.72 -0.95 -9.92
N SER A 93 6.46 -0.75 -8.63
CA SER A 93 7.18 -1.42 -7.56
C SER A 93 6.97 -2.93 -7.59
N VAL A 94 5.72 -3.39 -7.81
CA VAL A 94 5.41 -4.82 -7.95
C VAL A 94 6.03 -5.39 -9.21
N GLY A 95 5.95 -4.68 -10.35
CA GLY A 95 6.55 -5.12 -11.60
C GLY A 95 8.07 -5.31 -11.50
N ILE A 96 8.77 -4.35 -10.89
CA ILE A 96 10.22 -4.44 -10.65
C ILE A 96 10.53 -5.62 -9.72
N PHE A 97 9.79 -5.78 -8.63
CA PHE A 97 10.01 -6.90 -7.71
C PHE A 97 9.86 -8.26 -8.40
N LEU A 98 8.82 -8.45 -9.21
CA LEU A 98 8.59 -9.70 -9.94
C LEU A 98 9.65 -9.93 -11.01
N ALA A 99 10.10 -8.88 -11.69
CA ALA A 99 11.18 -8.98 -12.66
C ALA A 99 12.49 -9.45 -11.99
N VAL A 100 12.84 -8.86 -10.84
CA VAL A 100 14.00 -9.27 -10.05
C VAL A 100 13.84 -10.71 -9.55
N ALA A 101 12.66 -11.05 -9.00
CA ALA A 101 12.37 -12.40 -8.52
C ALA A 101 12.51 -13.45 -9.63
N SER A 102 11.95 -13.16 -10.81
CA SER A 102 12.02 -14.02 -12.00
C SER A 102 13.47 -14.21 -12.47
N LEU A 103 14.23 -13.11 -12.58
CA LEU A 103 15.64 -13.16 -12.97
C LEU A 103 16.48 -13.95 -11.96
N SER A 104 16.30 -13.70 -10.66
CA SER A 104 16.99 -14.44 -9.60
C SER A 104 16.65 -15.93 -9.63
N PHE A 105 15.39 -16.28 -9.87
CA PHE A 105 14.96 -17.67 -9.97
C PHE A 105 15.53 -18.36 -11.21
N ALA A 106 15.52 -17.69 -12.36
CA ALA A 106 16.12 -18.20 -13.60
C ALA A 106 17.63 -18.39 -13.46
N ALA A 107 18.35 -17.41 -12.89
CA ALA A 107 19.78 -17.51 -12.63
C ALA A 107 20.12 -18.64 -11.65
N SER A 108 19.33 -18.78 -10.58
CA SER A 108 19.50 -19.87 -9.61
C SER A 108 19.26 -21.24 -10.24
N THR A 109 18.24 -21.35 -11.09
CA THR A 109 17.92 -22.58 -11.83
C THR A 109 19.02 -22.93 -12.85
N ALA A 110 19.56 -21.93 -13.55
CA ALA A 110 20.69 -22.11 -14.45
C ALA A 110 21.94 -22.60 -13.70
N LEU A 111 22.24 -22.01 -12.53
CA LEU A 111 23.37 -22.42 -11.69
C LEU A 111 23.21 -23.85 -11.15
N LEU A 112 21.99 -24.28 -10.83
CA LEU A 112 21.70 -25.65 -10.39
C LEU A 112 21.80 -26.68 -11.52
N ASN A 113 21.49 -26.28 -12.76
CA ASN A 113 21.57 -27.16 -13.94
C ASN A 113 22.93 -27.11 -14.65
N ALA A 114 23.84 -26.23 -14.24
CA ALA A 114 25.15 -26.09 -14.84
C ALA A 114 25.98 -27.37 -14.66
N ARG A 115 26.43 -27.94 -15.77
CA ARG A 115 27.40 -29.05 -15.79
C ARG A 115 28.78 -28.47 -16.07
N PRO A 116 29.79 -28.73 -15.21
CA PRO A 116 31.14 -28.28 -15.47
C PRO A 116 31.75 -29.15 -16.58
N ASP A 117 31.82 -28.62 -17.81
CA ASP A 117 32.53 -29.28 -18.92
C ASP A 117 34.06 -29.17 -18.78
N VAL A 118 34.54 -28.24 -17.95
CA VAL A 118 35.96 -28.01 -17.64
C VAL A 118 36.08 -27.83 -16.13
N VAL A 119 37.19 -28.28 -15.53
CA VAL A 119 37.49 -28.09 -14.11
C VAL A 119 37.52 -26.59 -13.80
N PRO A 120 36.52 -26.05 -13.07
CA PRO A 120 36.44 -24.62 -12.82
C PRO A 120 37.46 -24.22 -11.74
N ILE A 121 37.96 -22.99 -11.81
CA ILE A 121 38.88 -22.42 -10.79
C ILE A 121 38.22 -22.44 -9.40
N ILE A 122 36.89 -22.26 -9.33
CA ILE A 122 36.10 -22.36 -8.11
C ILE A 122 35.09 -23.50 -8.28
N PRO A 123 35.03 -24.49 -7.36
CA PRO A 123 34.05 -25.56 -7.45
C PRO A 123 32.62 -25.03 -7.45
N LEU A 124 31.80 -25.48 -8.40
CA LEU A 124 30.38 -25.08 -8.50
C LEU A 124 29.60 -25.34 -7.21
N LYS A 125 29.94 -26.42 -6.47
CA LYS A 125 29.33 -26.73 -5.17
C LYS A 125 29.57 -25.61 -4.14
N THR A 126 30.75 -25.00 -4.13
CA THR A 126 31.07 -23.89 -3.23
C THR A 126 30.26 -22.64 -3.58
N LEU A 127 30.10 -22.34 -4.87
CA LEU A 127 29.24 -21.24 -5.32
C LEU A 127 27.78 -21.48 -4.95
N GLN A 128 27.24 -22.67 -5.19
CA GLN A 128 25.87 -23.02 -4.83
C GLN A 128 25.63 -22.91 -3.31
N TYR A 129 26.60 -23.35 -2.50
CA TYR A 129 26.53 -23.33 -1.05
C TYR A 129 26.41 -21.91 -0.47
N TRP A 130 27.18 -20.95 -1.00
CA TRP A 130 27.20 -19.57 -0.49
C TRP A 130 26.22 -18.64 -1.20
N CYS A 131 26.10 -18.75 -2.53
CA CYS A 131 25.35 -17.78 -3.32
C CYS A 131 23.85 -18.03 -3.30
N LEU A 132 23.38 -19.29 -3.34
CA LEU A 132 21.94 -19.58 -3.41
C LEU A 132 21.19 -19.15 -2.14
N PRO A 133 21.63 -19.50 -0.91
CA PRO A 133 20.91 -19.08 0.29
C PRO A 133 20.90 -17.57 0.47
N VAL A 134 21.99 -16.89 0.10
CA VAL A 134 22.09 -15.43 0.16
C VAL A 134 21.15 -14.77 -0.85
N THR A 135 21.07 -15.29 -2.07
CA THR A 135 20.17 -14.77 -3.12
C THR A 135 18.71 -14.88 -2.69
N PHE A 136 18.28 -16.06 -2.25
CA PHE A 136 16.91 -16.29 -1.79
C PHE A 136 16.60 -15.56 -0.47
N GLY A 137 17.56 -15.48 0.45
CA GLY A 137 17.41 -14.71 1.68
C GLY A 137 17.23 -13.22 1.42
N THR A 138 18.01 -12.66 0.49
CA THR A 138 17.88 -11.25 0.08
C THR A 138 16.52 -10.98 -0.57
N LEU A 139 16.08 -11.89 -1.45
CA LEU A 139 14.76 -11.78 -2.09
C LEU A 139 13.62 -11.84 -1.07
N ALA A 140 13.75 -12.66 -0.02
CA ALA A 140 12.79 -12.71 1.09
C ALA A 140 12.73 -11.39 1.86
N VAL A 141 13.88 -10.79 2.18
CA VAL A 141 13.96 -9.48 2.85
C VAL A 141 13.32 -8.39 1.98
N ILE A 142 13.62 -8.35 0.68
CA ILE A 142 12.97 -7.40 -0.24
C ILE A 142 11.45 -7.65 -0.26
N GLY A 143 11.01 -8.92 -0.25
CA GLY A 143 9.60 -9.30 -0.16
C GLY A 143 8.91 -8.75 1.09
N VAL A 144 9.59 -8.71 2.24
CA VAL A 144 9.09 -8.11 3.49
C VAL A 144 8.83 -6.62 3.29
N PHE A 145 9.84 -5.87 2.82
CA PHE A 145 9.71 -4.43 2.61
C PHE A 145 8.63 -4.10 1.57
N MET A 146 8.59 -4.85 0.47
CA MET A 146 7.58 -4.70 -0.55
C MET A 146 6.17 -4.97 -0.03
N GLY A 147 5.99 -6.01 0.81
CA GLY A 147 4.71 -6.28 1.47
C GLY A 147 4.24 -5.10 2.31
N LEU A 148 5.12 -4.53 3.15
CA LEU A 148 4.80 -3.38 3.99
C LEU A 148 4.46 -2.12 3.17
N ILE A 149 5.22 -1.85 2.11
CA ILE A 149 4.95 -0.73 1.20
C ILE A 149 3.56 -0.89 0.56
N LEU A 150 3.21 -2.08 0.09
CA LEU A 150 1.90 -2.34 -0.52
C LEU A 150 0.74 -2.15 0.45
N VAL A 151 0.90 -2.53 1.72
CA VAL A 151 -0.08 -2.25 2.76
C VAL A 151 -0.24 -0.73 2.93
N ARG A 152 0.87 0.01 3.04
CA ARG A 152 0.85 1.48 3.16
C ARG A 152 0.17 2.14 1.96
N THR A 153 0.55 1.77 0.74
CA THR A 153 -0.04 2.32 -0.49
C THR A 153 -1.53 2.03 -0.59
N ARG A 154 -1.97 0.84 -0.17
CA ARG A 154 -3.39 0.48 -0.15
C ARG A 154 -4.17 1.33 0.85
N ILE A 155 -3.65 1.52 2.06
CA ILE A 155 -4.29 2.36 3.07
C ILE A 155 -4.39 3.80 2.57
N GLY A 156 -3.30 4.36 2.04
CA GLY A 156 -3.29 5.70 1.44
C GLY A 156 -4.32 5.87 0.33
N LEU A 157 -4.44 4.88 -0.56
CA LEU A 157 -5.44 4.93 -1.64
C LEU A 157 -6.89 4.89 -1.11
N ILE A 158 -7.18 4.14 -0.04
CA ILE A 158 -8.51 4.14 0.59
C ILE A 158 -8.82 5.53 1.17
N TYR A 159 -7.84 6.19 1.79
CA TYR A 159 -8.01 7.55 2.30
C TYR A 159 -8.29 8.56 1.18
N GLU A 160 -7.48 8.56 0.11
CA GLU A 160 -7.68 9.50 -1.01
C GLU A 160 -9.01 9.27 -1.73
N VAL A 161 -9.41 8.01 -1.97
CA VAL A 161 -10.72 7.70 -2.55
C VAL A 161 -11.86 8.13 -1.61
N SER A 162 -11.68 8.00 -0.30
CA SER A 162 -12.69 8.44 0.68
C SER A 162 -12.85 9.96 0.69
N LYS A 163 -11.74 10.71 0.59
CA LYS A 163 -11.78 12.17 0.42
C LYS A 163 -12.51 12.57 -0.86
N MET A 164 -12.24 11.89 -1.97
CA MET A 164 -12.91 12.13 -3.26
C MET A 164 -14.42 11.88 -3.17
N ASN A 165 -14.84 10.77 -2.54
CA ASN A 165 -16.26 10.47 -2.35
C ASN A 165 -16.97 11.53 -1.48
N ALA A 166 -16.28 12.06 -0.47
CA ALA A 166 -16.82 13.13 0.36
C ALA A 166 -17.02 14.43 -0.43
N LEU A 167 -16.06 14.82 -1.28
CA LEU A 167 -16.20 15.99 -2.18
C LEU A 167 -17.35 15.84 -3.18
N LEU A 168 -17.58 14.61 -3.67
CA LEU A 168 -18.66 14.30 -4.61
C LEU A 168 -20.02 14.08 -3.94
N GLY A 169 -20.11 14.16 -2.61
CA GLY A 169 -21.35 13.90 -1.85
C GLY A 169 -21.84 12.45 -1.93
N LEU A 170 -20.98 11.51 -2.32
CA LEU A 170 -21.34 10.10 -2.46
C LEU A 170 -21.20 9.36 -1.11
N PRO A 171 -22.14 8.47 -0.76
CA PRO A 171 -22.07 7.70 0.47
C PRO A 171 -20.83 6.79 0.46
N SER A 172 -19.97 6.98 1.47
CA SER A 172 -18.66 6.33 1.60
C SER A 172 -18.70 4.81 1.78
N GLU A 173 -19.87 4.26 2.12
CA GLU A 173 -20.05 2.82 2.35
C GLU A 173 -19.78 1.97 1.10
N ARG A 174 -19.74 2.57 -0.09
CA ARG A 174 -19.45 1.86 -1.36
C ARG A 174 -18.03 1.31 -1.48
N VAL A 175 -17.07 1.75 -0.66
CA VAL A 175 -15.72 1.21 -0.73
C VAL A 175 -15.66 -0.10 0.04
N LYS A 176 -15.85 -1.23 -0.65
CA LYS A 176 -15.69 -2.57 -0.10
C LYS A 176 -14.24 -2.73 0.42
N ARG A 177 -14.08 -2.58 1.73
CA ARG A 177 -12.79 -2.35 2.42
C ARG A 177 -11.81 -3.49 2.28
N VAL A 178 -12.31 -4.70 2.12
CA VAL A 178 -11.52 -5.90 1.91
C VAL A 178 -12.27 -6.78 0.92
N ASN A 179 -11.73 -6.89 -0.29
CA ASN A 179 -12.17 -7.89 -1.25
C ASN A 179 -10.97 -8.81 -1.53
N PRO A 180 -11.06 -10.12 -1.20
CA PRO A 180 -9.98 -11.06 -1.46
C PRO A 180 -9.71 -11.26 -2.96
N PHE A 181 -10.63 -10.86 -3.84
CA PHE A 181 -10.43 -10.83 -5.30
C PHE A 181 -10.01 -9.45 -5.82
N SER A 182 -9.70 -8.50 -4.93
CA SER A 182 -9.18 -7.20 -5.35
C SER A 182 -7.78 -7.35 -5.93
N ILE A 183 -7.50 -6.63 -7.02
CA ILE A 183 -6.16 -6.53 -7.59
C ILE A 183 -5.10 -6.14 -6.53
N PHE A 184 -5.47 -5.30 -5.55
CA PHE A 184 -4.58 -4.90 -4.45
C PHE A 184 -4.20 -6.08 -3.57
N PHE A 185 -5.15 -6.98 -3.27
CA PHE A 185 -4.89 -8.17 -2.48
C PHE A 185 -4.11 -9.20 -3.29
N LEU A 186 -4.45 -9.40 -4.56
CA LEU A 186 -3.75 -10.35 -5.43
C LEU A 186 -2.28 -9.97 -5.64
N MET A 187 -1.98 -8.69 -5.88
CA MET A 187 -0.59 -8.21 -6.01
C MET A 187 0.18 -8.38 -4.70
N TYR A 188 -0.45 -8.06 -3.55
CA TYR A 188 0.15 -8.28 -2.24
C TYR A 188 0.42 -9.77 -1.95
N LEU A 189 -0.56 -10.62 -2.24
CA LEU A 189 -0.48 -12.06 -2.04
C LEU A 189 0.65 -12.64 -2.90
N MET A 190 0.76 -12.24 -4.15
CA MET A 190 1.83 -12.70 -5.04
C MET A 190 3.21 -12.31 -4.51
N VAL A 191 3.40 -11.07 -4.06
CA VAL A 191 4.66 -10.63 -3.44
C VAL A 191 4.96 -11.44 -2.17
N CYS A 192 3.95 -11.65 -1.32
CA CYS A 192 4.10 -12.43 -0.08
C CYS A 192 4.47 -13.89 -0.37
N LEU A 193 3.82 -14.53 -1.34
CA LEU A 193 4.11 -15.91 -1.72
C LEU A 193 5.51 -16.04 -2.32
N CYS A 194 5.93 -15.12 -3.18
CA CYS A 194 7.30 -15.10 -3.71
C CYS A 194 8.33 -14.91 -2.59
N GLY A 195 8.10 -13.96 -1.67
CA GLY A 195 8.98 -13.73 -0.53
C GLY A 195 9.03 -14.93 0.43
N ALA A 196 7.89 -15.55 0.71
CA ALA A 196 7.78 -16.73 1.56
C ALA A 196 8.47 -17.95 0.94
N ALA A 197 8.31 -18.16 -0.37
CA ALA A 197 8.99 -19.23 -1.09
C ALA A 197 10.51 -19.02 -1.06
N ALA A 198 10.98 -17.79 -1.30
CA ALA A 198 12.40 -17.46 -1.21
C ALA A 198 12.95 -17.66 0.21
N GLY A 199 12.24 -17.18 1.24
CA GLY A 199 12.65 -17.36 2.65
C GLY A 199 12.69 -18.83 3.05
N GLY A 200 11.70 -19.61 2.65
CA GLY A 200 11.65 -21.06 2.88
C GLY A 200 12.79 -21.79 2.18
N LEU A 201 13.09 -21.45 0.93
CA LEU A 201 14.23 -22.02 0.18
C LEU A 201 15.56 -21.67 0.85
N ALA A 202 15.76 -20.42 1.27
CA ALA A 202 16.98 -19.99 1.96
C ALA A 202 17.20 -20.79 3.25
N VAL A 203 16.18 -20.91 4.10
CA VAL A 203 16.27 -21.67 5.36
C VAL A 203 16.48 -23.16 5.09
N GLY A 204 15.77 -23.73 4.12
CA GLY A 204 15.93 -25.12 3.73
C GLY A 204 17.36 -25.43 3.27
N MET A 205 17.94 -24.58 2.42
CA MET A 205 19.32 -24.73 1.96
C MET A 205 20.34 -24.58 3.09
N LEU A 206 20.17 -23.61 4.00
CA LEU A 206 21.04 -23.46 5.18
C LEU A 206 20.98 -24.68 6.12
N MET A 207 19.80 -25.31 6.25
CA MET A 207 19.64 -26.51 7.07
C MET A 207 20.29 -27.74 6.43
N VAL A 208 20.15 -27.94 5.10
CA VAL A 208 20.89 -29.00 4.38
C VAL A 208 22.40 -28.83 4.56
N ASN A 209 22.87 -27.60 4.42
CA ASN A 209 24.27 -27.24 4.56
C ASN A 209 24.83 -27.55 5.97
N ARG A 210 24.05 -27.28 7.02
CA ARG A 210 24.46 -27.63 8.40
C ARG A 210 24.55 -29.13 8.65
N VAL A 211 23.63 -29.91 8.08
CA VAL A 211 23.65 -31.37 8.21
C VAL A 211 24.88 -31.96 7.50
N GLN A 212 25.24 -31.45 6.32
CA GLN A 212 26.43 -31.89 5.59
C GLN A 212 27.74 -31.58 6.30
N VAL A 213 27.85 -30.44 7.00
CA VAL A 213 29.05 -30.11 7.79
C VAL A 213 29.19 -30.99 9.04
N ALA A 214 28.08 -31.48 9.60
CA ALA A 214 28.08 -32.33 10.80
C ALA A 214 28.50 -33.79 10.52
N THR A 215 28.36 -34.27 9.28
CA THR A 215 28.85 -35.58 8.83
C THR A 215 30.06 -35.41 7.90
N PRO A 216 31.30 -35.67 8.35
CA PRO A 216 32.45 -35.63 7.45
C PRO A 216 32.29 -36.70 6.35
N PRO A 217 32.71 -36.42 5.10
CA PRO A 217 32.64 -37.41 4.02
C PRO A 217 33.69 -38.48 4.27
N THR A 218 33.30 -39.61 4.87
CA THR A 218 34.09 -40.83 4.86
C THR A 218 34.02 -41.46 3.47
N ALA A 219 35.16 -41.93 2.94
CA ALA A 219 35.27 -42.53 1.61
C ALA A 219 34.34 -43.75 1.37
N GLU A 220 33.79 -44.33 2.44
CA GLU A 220 32.81 -45.42 2.40
C GLU A 220 31.38 -44.94 2.07
N GLY A 221 31.06 -43.67 2.31
CA GLY A 221 29.73 -43.09 2.03
C GLY A 221 29.49 -42.77 0.55
N GLU A 222 30.55 -42.51 -0.22
CA GLU A 222 30.44 -42.15 -1.63
C GLU A 222 30.19 -43.36 -2.54
N LEU A 223 30.67 -44.54 -2.14
CA LEU A 223 30.38 -45.83 -2.79
C LEU A 223 29.02 -46.41 -2.37
N ALA A 224 28.55 -46.16 -1.14
CA ALA A 224 27.22 -46.58 -0.68
C ALA A 224 26.08 -45.72 -1.28
N ALA A 225 26.36 -44.47 -1.67
CA ALA A 225 25.36 -43.57 -2.26
C ALA A 225 24.92 -43.96 -3.69
N ILE A 226 25.62 -44.89 -4.34
CA ILE A 226 25.27 -45.39 -5.68
C ILE A 226 24.26 -46.55 -5.61
N GLY A 227 24.10 -47.18 -4.44
CA GLY A 227 23.35 -48.44 -4.29
C GLY A 227 22.04 -48.38 -3.50
N ASP A 228 21.72 -47.29 -2.82
CA ASP A 228 20.60 -47.28 -1.86
C ASP A 228 19.58 -46.15 -2.13
N PRO A 229 18.45 -46.43 -2.80
CA PRO A 229 17.36 -45.45 -2.98
C PRO A 229 16.64 -45.12 -1.65
N ALA A 230 17.04 -45.75 -0.55
CA ALA A 230 16.47 -45.59 0.79
C ALA A 230 17.42 -44.94 1.80
N ALA A 231 18.53 -44.31 1.37
CA ALA A 231 19.26 -43.39 2.23
C ALA A 231 18.26 -42.32 2.71
N THR A 232 17.92 -42.38 4.00
CA THR A 232 16.80 -41.66 4.60
C THR A 232 17.07 -40.17 4.50
N GLN A 233 16.68 -39.59 3.36
CA GLN A 233 16.86 -38.19 3.06
C GLN A 233 16.07 -37.44 4.12
N SER A 234 16.78 -36.93 5.14
CA SER A 234 16.12 -36.32 6.28
C SER A 234 15.16 -35.28 5.73
N ARG A 235 13.85 -35.44 5.98
CA ARG A 235 12.83 -34.50 5.51
C ARG A 235 12.87 -33.19 6.30
N ALA A 236 13.69 -33.13 7.33
CA ALA A 236 13.87 -32.00 8.24
C ALA A 236 14.14 -30.64 7.54
N PRO A 237 15.05 -30.49 6.56
CA PRO A 237 15.30 -29.20 5.92
C PRO A 237 14.14 -28.76 5.02
N LEU A 238 13.47 -29.70 4.35
CA LEU A 238 12.28 -29.41 3.55
C LEU A 238 11.13 -28.96 4.46
N LEU A 239 10.91 -29.66 5.57
CA LEU A 239 9.88 -29.32 6.55
C LEU A 239 10.17 -27.98 7.24
N ALA A 240 11.44 -27.69 7.59
CA ALA A 240 11.84 -26.42 8.17
C ALA A 240 11.61 -25.26 7.19
N GLY A 241 12.03 -25.41 5.93
CA GLY A 241 11.79 -24.42 4.89
C GLY A 241 10.30 -24.19 4.63
N ALA A 242 9.51 -25.26 4.54
CA ALA A 242 8.06 -25.18 4.37
C ALA A 242 7.37 -24.51 5.56
N ALA A 243 7.75 -24.86 6.80
CA ALA A 243 7.22 -24.26 8.01
C ALA A 243 7.50 -22.75 8.05
N VAL A 244 8.72 -22.32 7.72
CA VAL A 244 9.06 -20.90 7.63
C VAL A 244 8.23 -20.19 6.56
N GLY A 245 8.05 -20.80 5.38
CA GLY A 245 7.20 -20.23 4.33
C GLY A 245 5.74 -20.07 4.75
N VAL A 246 5.18 -21.04 5.47
CA VAL A 246 3.81 -20.99 6.00
C VAL A 246 3.68 -19.91 7.08
N VAL A 247 4.60 -19.87 8.04
CA VAL A 247 4.60 -18.85 9.11
C VAL A 247 4.76 -17.45 8.52
N TYR A 248 5.68 -17.27 7.56
CA TYR A 248 5.84 -16.02 6.84
C TYR A 248 4.53 -15.59 6.19
N THR A 249 3.91 -16.47 5.40
CA THR A 249 2.67 -16.15 4.67
C THR A 249 1.54 -15.80 5.64
N ALA A 250 1.37 -16.59 6.69
CA ALA A 250 0.35 -16.36 7.72
C ALA A 250 0.56 -15.04 8.46
N ALA A 251 1.81 -14.73 8.84
CA ALA A 251 2.15 -13.49 9.52
C ALA A 251 1.85 -12.26 8.63
N PHE A 252 2.24 -12.29 7.36
CA PHE A 252 1.97 -11.20 6.43
C PHE A 252 0.49 -11.05 6.12
N LEU A 253 -0.27 -12.14 5.99
CA LEU A 253 -1.72 -12.05 5.87
C LEU A 253 -2.35 -11.44 7.12
N ALA A 254 -1.93 -11.86 8.31
CA ALA A 254 -2.39 -11.29 9.58
C ALA A 254 -2.08 -9.78 9.67
N ILE A 255 -0.86 -9.37 9.32
CA ILE A 255 -0.46 -7.95 9.28
C ILE A 255 -1.33 -7.18 8.29
N TYR A 256 -1.56 -7.72 7.09
CA TYR A 256 -2.37 -7.07 6.07
C TYR A 256 -3.80 -6.82 6.56
N PHE A 257 -4.47 -7.87 7.06
CA PHE A 257 -5.84 -7.73 7.54
C PHE A 257 -5.90 -6.83 8.78
N SER A 258 -4.99 -7.01 9.75
CA SER A 258 -4.94 -6.19 10.96
C SER A 258 -4.71 -4.71 10.63
N MET A 259 -3.69 -4.38 9.84
CA MET A 259 -3.37 -2.99 9.49
C MET A 259 -4.47 -2.35 8.66
N VAL A 260 -4.99 -3.03 7.65
CA VAL A 260 -6.06 -2.47 6.82
C VAL A 260 -7.31 -2.26 7.66
N LEU A 261 -7.77 -3.25 8.42
CA LEU A 261 -8.99 -3.12 9.23
C LEU A 261 -8.82 -2.03 10.30
N ASN A 262 -7.68 -1.98 10.99
CA ASN A 262 -7.41 -0.98 12.02
C ASN A 262 -7.22 0.44 11.44
N ALA A 263 -6.66 0.57 10.24
CA ALA A 263 -6.48 1.86 9.60
C ALA A 263 -7.74 2.36 8.88
N THR A 264 -8.68 1.47 8.56
CA THR A 264 -9.93 1.80 7.83
C THR A 264 -11.18 1.66 8.68
N SER A 265 -11.04 1.73 10.00
CA SER A 265 -12.16 1.86 10.94
C SER A 265 -13.00 3.09 10.60
N GLU A 266 -14.33 2.97 10.72
CA GLU A 266 -15.31 4.06 10.49
C GLU A 266 -14.86 5.39 11.11
N GLU A 267 -14.44 5.37 12.37
CA GLU A 267 -14.02 6.56 13.12
C GLU A 267 -12.85 7.31 12.47
N LYS A 268 -11.84 6.59 11.98
CA LYS A 268 -10.68 7.19 11.31
C LYS A 268 -11.03 7.75 9.94
N LEU A 269 -11.95 7.09 9.24
CA LEU A 269 -12.45 7.56 7.95
C LEU A 269 -13.39 8.75 8.11
N VAL A 270 -14.13 8.87 9.21
CA VAL A 270 -14.92 10.06 9.53
C VAL A 270 -13.99 11.22 9.88
N LYS A 271 -12.94 10.99 10.69
CA LYS A 271 -11.94 12.01 11.01
C LYS A 271 -11.15 12.51 9.78
N ALA A 272 -10.96 11.67 8.77
CA ALA A 272 -10.32 12.07 7.51
C ALA A 272 -11.23 12.92 6.58
N ARG A 273 -12.52 13.07 6.91
CA ARG A 273 -13.48 13.90 6.14
C ARG A 273 -13.60 15.32 6.65
N SER A 274 -13.35 15.53 7.95
CA SER A 274 -13.41 16.83 8.63
C SER A 274 -12.11 17.61 8.46
#